data_AF-W6TQK9-F1
#
_entry.id   AF-W6TQK9-F1
#
_cell.length_a   1.000
_cell.length_b   1.000
_cell.length_c   1.000
_cell.angle_alpha   90.00
_cell.angle_beta   90.00
_cell.angle_gamma   90.00
#
_symmetry.space_group_name_H-M   'P 1'
#
loop_
_entity.id
_entity.type
_entity.pdbx_description
1 polymer ?
#
loop_
_entity_poly.entity_id
_entity_poly.type
_entity_poly.pdbx_seq_one_letter_code
_entity_poly.pdbx_strand_id
1 'polypeptide(L)'
;MNLRGIVAVSGRPGLFKLVGQNKGGYVLESLDAQKVKIVANITTTKLASLEDITIYGEDEDLKLVDVLANIAAAKGNVPDAKTDANALKAFFKEVAPDHDEEKVYTSDMKKIVTWFHLLKELPLFSEEAPSVSAEQEALKADEKIDKKPKATPKPANAKAPAKTSQPAKKASMTSKKGV
;
A
#
# COMPACT_ATOMS: atom_id res chain seq x y z
N MET A 1 -11.03 -12.55 -13.25
CA MET A 1 -10.33 -11.28 -12.96
C MET A 1 -9.07 -11.59 -12.14
N ASN A 2 -7.89 -11.23 -12.63
CA ASN A 2 -6.62 -11.54 -11.95
C ASN A 2 -6.04 -10.28 -11.26
N LEU A 3 -6.18 -10.22 -9.94
CA LEU A 3 -5.67 -9.10 -9.12
C LEU A 3 -4.33 -9.41 -8.43
N ARG A 4 -3.70 -10.53 -8.79
CA ARG A 4 -2.56 -11.02 -8.03
C ARG A 4 -1.35 -10.10 -8.18
N GLY A 5 -0.77 -9.72 -7.05
CA GLY A 5 0.39 -8.80 -7.03
C GLY A 5 0.02 -7.34 -7.28
N ILE A 6 -1.27 -6.99 -7.36
CA ILE A 6 -1.73 -5.60 -7.33
C ILE A 6 -1.93 -5.17 -5.88
N VAL A 7 -1.34 -4.04 -5.52
CA VAL A 7 -1.36 -3.48 -4.18
C VAL A 7 -1.82 -2.03 -4.19
N ALA A 8 -2.62 -1.66 -3.19
CA ALA A 8 -2.90 -0.28 -2.83
C ALA A 8 -1.87 0.19 -1.80
N VAL A 9 -1.39 1.42 -1.97
CA VAL A 9 -0.37 2.03 -1.11
C VAL A 9 -1.02 3.10 -0.27
N SER A 10 -0.97 2.97 1.06
CA SER A 10 -1.55 3.99 1.95
C SER A 10 -0.88 5.35 1.74
N GLY A 11 -1.69 6.40 1.60
CA GLY A 11 -1.24 7.77 1.34
C GLY A 11 -0.90 8.09 -0.12
N ARG A 12 -1.02 7.12 -1.04
CA ARG A 12 -0.86 7.36 -2.48
C ARG A 12 -2.15 6.98 -3.22
N PRO A 13 -2.70 7.86 -4.06
CA PRO A 13 -3.82 7.49 -4.91
C PRO A 13 -3.35 6.52 -6.00
N GLY A 14 -4.28 5.65 -6.44
CA GLY A 14 -4.03 4.70 -7.52
C GLY A 14 -3.69 3.30 -7.04
N LEU A 15 -3.26 2.48 -8.00
CA LEU A 15 -2.88 1.08 -7.81
C LEU A 15 -1.46 0.85 -8.32
N PHE A 16 -0.78 -0.11 -7.70
CA PHE A 16 0.60 -0.44 -8.04
C PHE A 16 0.78 -1.94 -8.14
N LYS A 17 1.62 -2.41 -9.05
CA LYS A 17 2.07 -3.79 -9.15
C LYS A 17 3.35 -3.98 -8.35
N LEU A 18 3.40 -4.99 -7.50
CA LEU A 18 4.62 -5.39 -6.80
C LEU A 18 5.58 -6.06 -7.79
N VAL A 19 6.70 -5.41 -8.08
CA VAL A 19 7.74 -5.92 -9.00
C VAL A 19 8.82 -6.68 -8.22
N GLY A 20 9.13 -6.24 -6.99
CA GLY A 20 10.10 -6.92 -6.15
C GLY A 20 10.36 -6.20 -4.83
N GLN A 21 11.40 -6.63 -4.12
CA GLN A 21 11.82 -6.05 -2.84
C GLN A 21 13.33 -5.86 -2.83
N ASN A 22 13.80 -4.71 -2.34
CA ASN A 22 15.20 -4.42 -2.13
C ASN A 22 15.45 -4.01 -0.66
N LYS A 23 16.71 -3.72 -0.30
CA LYS A 23 17.06 -3.25 1.06
C LYS A 23 16.35 -1.95 1.47
N GLY A 24 15.89 -1.16 0.50
CA GLY A 24 15.19 0.11 0.73
C GLY A 24 13.67 -0.03 0.89
N GLY A 25 13.08 -1.17 0.50
CA GLY A 25 11.64 -1.40 0.56
C GLY A 25 11.10 -2.24 -0.60
N TYR A 26 9.80 -2.11 -0.85
CA TYR A 26 9.13 -2.75 -1.97
C TYR A 26 9.26 -1.88 -3.23
N VAL A 27 9.65 -2.50 -4.34
CA VAL A 27 9.69 -1.87 -5.66
C VAL A 27 8.34 -2.10 -6.32
N LEU A 28 7.60 -1.01 -6.50
CA LEU A 28 6.26 -1.00 -7.05
C LEU A 28 6.25 -0.26 -8.39
N GLU A 29 5.46 -0.73 -9.34
CA GLU A 29 5.21 -0.06 -10.62
C GLU A 29 3.77 0.43 -10.63
N SER A 30 3.53 1.70 -10.92
CA SER A 30 2.16 2.22 -11.01
C SER A 30 1.42 1.56 -12.18
N LEU A 31 0.13 1.32 -11.97
CA LEU A 31 -0.78 0.74 -12.97
C LEU A 31 -1.42 1.81 -13.86
N ASP A 32 -0.94 3.04 -13.79
CA ASP A 32 -1.34 4.12 -14.70
C ASP A 32 -0.61 4.02 -16.06
N ALA A 33 -1.03 4.85 -17.02
CA ALA A 33 -0.40 4.91 -18.34
C ALA A 33 1.10 5.25 -18.30
N GLN A 34 1.58 5.85 -17.20
CA GLN A 34 2.95 6.30 -17.04
C GLN A 34 3.90 5.20 -16.54
N LYS A 35 3.38 4.13 -15.92
CA LYS A 35 4.16 2.98 -15.40
C LYS A 35 5.40 3.39 -14.61
N VAL A 36 5.23 4.37 -13.73
CA VAL A 36 6.29 4.91 -12.88
C VAL A 36 6.68 3.91 -11.81
N LYS A 37 7.98 3.67 -11.66
CA LYS A 37 8.52 2.82 -10.59
C LYS A 37 8.77 3.64 -9.34
N ILE A 38 8.21 3.21 -8.23
CA ILE A 38 8.39 3.82 -6.90
C ILE A 38 8.93 2.79 -5.91
N VAL A 39 9.67 3.26 -4.92
CA VAL A 39 10.12 2.44 -3.80
C VAL A 39 9.29 2.81 -2.58
N ALA A 40 8.45 1.88 -2.14
CA ALA A 40 7.65 2.01 -0.92
C ALA A 40 8.45 1.45 0.27
N ASN A 41 8.68 2.28 1.27
CA ASN A 41 9.46 1.88 2.44
C ASN A 41 8.62 0.98 3.36
N ILE A 42 9.20 -0.16 3.75
CA ILE A 42 8.54 -1.21 4.54
C ILE A 42 8.01 -0.75 5.90
N THR A 43 8.70 0.18 6.56
CA THR A 43 8.36 0.57 7.94
C THR A 43 7.37 1.72 8.00
N THR A 44 7.36 2.59 6.98
CA THR A 44 6.48 3.77 6.95
C THR A 44 5.26 3.59 6.05
N THR A 45 5.34 2.73 5.04
CA THR A 45 4.29 2.56 4.04
C THR A 45 3.55 1.26 4.24
N LYS A 46 2.24 1.33 4.44
CA LYS A 46 1.37 0.15 4.46
C LYS A 46 0.95 -0.22 3.04
N LEU A 47 1.16 -1.48 2.70
CA LEU A 47 0.67 -2.09 1.46
C LEU A 47 -0.55 -2.95 1.80
N ALA A 48 -1.60 -2.82 1.01
CA ALA A 48 -2.77 -3.68 1.06
C ALA A 48 -2.91 -4.37 -0.30
N SER A 49 -2.85 -5.69 -0.32
CA SER A 49 -3.06 -6.45 -1.55
C SER A 49 -4.53 -6.42 -1.93
N LEU A 50 -4.85 -6.09 -3.19
CA LEU A 50 -6.24 -5.94 -3.63
C LEU A 50 -7.08 -7.22 -3.47
N GLU A 51 -6.42 -8.38 -3.55
CA GLU A 51 -7.04 -9.70 -3.33
C GLU A 51 -7.42 -9.99 -1.86
N ASP A 52 -6.76 -9.32 -0.91
CA ASP A 52 -6.93 -9.52 0.54
C ASP A 52 -7.85 -8.46 1.17
N ILE A 53 -8.14 -7.38 0.44
CA ILE A 53 -9.03 -6.33 0.93
C ILE A 53 -10.47 -6.85 0.97
N THR A 54 -11.08 -6.72 2.14
CA THR A 54 -12.51 -6.93 2.35
C THR A 54 -13.22 -5.62 2.63
N ILE A 55 -14.51 -5.62 2.39
CA ILE A 55 -15.46 -4.55 2.64
C ILE A 55 -16.39 -5.06 3.74
N TYR A 56 -16.65 -4.23 4.74
CA TYR A 56 -17.57 -4.57 5.82
C TYR A 56 -18.95 -4.86 5.26
N GLY A 57 -19.46 -6.06 5.52
CA GLY A 57 -20.86 -6.42 5.29
C GLY A 57 -21.68 -6.37 6.56
N GLU A 58 -23.00 -6.45 6.42
CA GLU A 58 -23.93 -6.50 7.56
C GLU A 58 -23.74 -7.79 8.38
N ASP A 59 -23.69 -8.94 7.71
CA ASP A 59 -23.51 -10.27 8.33
C ASP A 59 -22.09 -10.82 8.13
N GLU A 60 -21.56 -10.79 6.90
CA GLU A 60 -20.24 -11.32 6.54
C GLU A 60 -19.44 -10.30 5.71
N ASP A 61 -18.13 -10.26 5.92
CA ASP A 61 -17.23 -9.40 5.15
C ASP A 61 -17.19 -9.80 3.67
N LEU A 62 -17.46 -8.84 2.78
CA LEU A 62 -17.44 -9.02 1.33
C LEU A 62 -16.03 -8.86 0.79
N LYS A 63 -15.57 -9.74 -0.10
CA LYS A 63 -14.27 -9.54 -0.76
C LYS A 63 -14.38 -8.46 -1.81
N LEU A 64 -13.38 -7.58 -1.87
CA LEU A 64 -13.32 -6.53 -2.88
C LEU A 64 -13.34 -7.10 -4.31
N VAL A 65 -12.75 -8.29 -4.51
CA VAL A 65 -12.72 -8.97 -5.80
C VAL A 65 -14.14 -9.25 -6.32
N ASP A 66 -15.02 -9.73 -5.45
CA ASP A 66 -16.40 -10.07 -5.80
C ASP A 66 -17.21 -8.80 -6.09
N VAL A 67 -17.02 -7.75 -5.29
CA VAL A 67 -17.64 -6.44 -5.54
C VAL A 67 -17.19 -5.84 -6.87
N LEU A 68 -15.91 -5.89 -7.19
CA LEU A 68 -15.39 -5.43 -8.49
C LEU A 68 -15.93 -6.26 -9.66
N ALA A 69 -16.10 -7.57 -9.47
CA ALA A 69 -16.72 -8.45 -10.46
C ALA A 69 -18.20 -8.08 -10.67
N ASN A 70 -18.95 -7.80 -9.60
CA ASN A 70 -20.33 -7.33 -9.69
C ASN A 70 -20.42 -5.98 -10.42
N ILE A 71 -19.52 -5.04 -10.14
CA ILE A 71 -19.43 -3.76 -10.86
C ILE A 71 -19.18 -4.01 -12.36
N ALA A 72 -18.32 -4.96 -12.71
CA ALA A 72 -18.05 -5.32 -14.11
C ALA A 72 -19.27 -5.98 -14.78
N ALA A 73 -19.95 -6.88 -14.07
CA ALA A 73 -21.12 -7.61 -14.53
C ALA A 73 -22.34 -6.70 -14.71
N ALA A 74 -22.47 -5.68 -13.85
CA ALA A 74 -23.54 -4.70 -13.92
C ALA A 74 -23.60 -4.00 -15.28
N LYS A 75 -22.49 -3.97 -16.06
CA LYS A 75 -22.37 -3.41 -17.44
C LYS A 75 -22.99 -2.01 -17.61
N GLY A 76 -23.37 -1.37 -16.52
CA GLY A 76 -24.05 -0.10 -16.45
C GLY A 76 -23.07 1.05 -16.43
N ASN A 77 -23.62 2.26 -16.46
CA ASN A 77 -22.86 3.50 -16.36
C ASN A 77 -22.20 3.59 -14.97
N VAL A 78 -20.99 3.06 -14.84
CA VAL A 78 -20.21 3.15 -13.60
C VAL A 78 -20.02 4.64 -13.31
N PRO A 79 -20.56 5.16 -12.20
CA PRO A 79 -20.50 6.58 -11.89
C PRO A 79 -19.04 7.00 -11.75
N ASP A 80 -18.69 8.20 -12.23
CA ASP A 80 -17.33 8.72 -12.05
C ASP A 80 -17.03 8.88 -10.55
N ALA A 81 -15.76 8.75 -10.15
CA ALA A 81 -15.34 8.95 -8.77
C ALA A 81 -15.61 10.39 -8.25
N LYS A 82 -15.88 11.34 -9.17
CA LYS A 82 -16.30 12.72 -8.87
C LYS A 82 -17.81 12.92 -8.74
N THR A 83 -18.62 11.89 -8.95
CA THR A 83 -20.08 11.99 -8.85
C THR A 83 -20.51 12.28 -7.41
N ASP A 84 -21.72 12.81 -7.23
CA ASP A 84 -22.35 13.02 -5.94
C ASP A 84 -22.31 11.78 -5.04
N ALA A 85 -22.09 12.01 -3.74
CA ALA A 85 -22.00 10.94 -2.75
C ALA A 85 -23.26 10.05 -2.70
N ASN A 86 -24.44 10.63 -2.95
CA ASN A 86 -25.70 9.88 -2.98
C ASN A 86 -25.77 8.93 -4.18
N ALA A 87 -25.30 9.35 -5.35
CA ALA A 87 -25.26 8.50 -6.54
C ALA A 87 -24.28 7.33 -6.36
N LEU A 88 -23.11 7.60 -5.75
CA LEU A 88 -22.14 6.57 -5.39
C LEU A 88 -22.75 5.53 -4.44
N LYS A 89 -23.46 5.97 -3.39
CA LYS A 89 -24.14 5.06 -2.46
C LYS A 89 -25.22 4.22 -3.16
N ALA A 90 -26.06 4.84 -3.99
CA ALA A 90 -27.11 4.13 -4.73
C ALA A 90 -26.51 3.04 -5.64
N PHE A 91 -25.44 3.37 -6.36
CA PHE A 91 -24.71 2.40 -7.16
C PHE A 91 -24.06 1.29 -6.32
N PHE A 92 -23.48 1.65 -5.17
CA PHE A 92 -22.84 0.67 -4.29
C PHE A 92 -23.85 -0.34 -3.71
N LYS A 93 -25.08 0.10 -3.39
CA LYS A 93 -26.18 -0.79 -2.99
C LYS A 93 -26.61 -1.76 -4.09
N GLU A 94 -26.47 -1.39 -5.35
CA GLU A 94 -26.81 -2.27 -6.49
C GLU A 94 -25.76 -3.38 -6.65
N VAL A 95 -24.47 -3.06 -6.51
CA VAL A 95 -23.37 -4.00 -6.74
C VAL A 95 -22.98 -4.82 -5.50
N ALA A 96 -23.26 -4.30 -4.32
CA ALA A 96 -22.97 -4.93 -3.03
C ALA A 96 -24.12 -4.61 -2.05
N PRO A 97 -25.31 -5.23 -2.20
CA PRO A 97 -26.45 -4.94 -1.32
C PRO A 97 -26.17 -5.26 0.14
N ASP A 98 -25.34 -6.27 0.42
CA ASP A 98 -25.02 -6.74 1.77
C ASP A 98 -23.95 -5.91 2.50
N HIS A 99 -23.53 -4.76 1.96
CA HIS A 99 -22.51 -3.91 2.58
C HIS A 99 -23.04 -3.10 3.77
N ASP A 100 -22.19 -2.90 4.78
CA ASP A 100 -22.50 -2.09 5.95
C ASP A 100 -22.36 -0.59 5.63
N GLU A 101 -23.49 0.12 5.54
CA GLU A 101 -23.53 1.56 5.23
C GLU A 101 -22.92 2.46 6.32
N GLU A 102 -22.81 1.98 7.56
CA GLU A 102 -22.23 2.74 8.68
C GLU A 102 -20.70 2.65 8.69
N LYS A 103 -20.15 1.49 8.33
CA LYS A 103 -18.70 1.25 8.27
C LYS A 103 -18.07 1.59 6.93
N VAL A 104 -18.82 1.50 5.83
CA VAL A 104 -18.30 1.81 4.49
C VAL A 104 -18.52 3.29 4.17
N TYR A 105 -17.46 4.08 4.32
CA TYR A 105 -17.54 5.51 4.04
C TYR A 105 -17.58 5.80 2.54
N THR A 106 -18.14 6.97 2.19
CA THR A 106 -18.17 7.46 0.80
C THR A 106 -16.76 7.60 0.19
N SER A 107 -15.74 7.85 1.01
CA SER A 107 -14.34 7.86 0.59
C SER A 107 -13.85 6.48 0.13
N ASP A 108 -14.29 5.41 0.79
CA ASP A 108 -13.96 4.03 0.41
C ASP A 108 -14.66 3.64 -0.89
N MET A 109 -15.95 3.99 -1.02
CA MET A 109 -16.70 3.83 -2.28
C MET A 109 -16.00 4.55 -3.44
N LYS A 110 -15.58 5.81 -3.24
CA LYS A 110 -14.83 6.58 -4.25
C LYS A 110 -13.50 5.92 -4.62
N LYS A 111 -12.76 5.39 -3.64
CA LYS A 111 -11.51 4.66 -3.89
C LYS A 111 -11.77 3.42 -4.73
N ILE A 112 -12.77 2.60 -4.38
CA ILE A 112 -13.12 1.37 -5.09
C ILE A 112 -13.52 1.66 -6.54
N VAL A 113 -14.36 2.66 -6.78
CA VAL A 113 -14.75 3.10 -8.13
C VAL A 113 -13.55 3.61 -8.93
N THR A 114 -12.65 4.38 -8.29
CA THR A 114 -11.41 4.84 -8.93
C THR A 114 -10.53 3.66 -9.34
N TRP A 115 -10.38 2.68 -8.45
CA TRP A 115 -9.62 1.46 -8.72
C TRP A 115 -10.25 0.64 -9.85
N PHE A 116 -11.58 0.50 -9.87
CA PHE A 116 -12.29 -0.12 -10.97
C PHE A 116 -11.99 0.57 -12.31
N HIS A 117 -12.01 1.91 -12.33
CA HIS A 117 -11.69 2.67 -13.54
C HIS A 117 -10.24 2.50 -14.02
N LEU A 118 -9.28 2.38 -13.11
CA LEU A 118 -7.90 2.06 -13.46
C LEU A 118 -7.77 0.63 -13.99
N LEU A 119 -8.49 -0.30 -13.37
CA LEU A 119 -8.43 -1.70 -13.73
C LEU A 119 -9.12 -2.00 -15.06
N LYS A 120 -10.30 -1.41 -15.34
CA LYS A 120 -11.05 -1.65 -16.59
C LYS A 120 -10.27 -1.29 -17.86
N GLU A 121 -9.35 -0.33 -17.77
CA GLU A 121 -8.50 0.09 -18.89
C GLU A 121 -7.36 -0.89 -19.15
N LEU A 122 -7.07 -1.77 -18.18
CA LEU A 122 -6.02 -2.76 -18.30
C LEU A 122 -6.56 -4.07 -18.88
N PRO A 123 -5.85 -4.69 -19.84
CA PRO A 123 -6.24 -5.99 -20.40
C PRO A 123 -6.27 -7.11 -19.34
N LEU A 124 -5.55 -6.94 -18.22
CA LEU A 124 -5.53 -7.86 -17.07
C LEU A 124 -6.89 -8.00 -16.34
N PHE A 125 -7.80 -7.05 -16.54
CA PHE A 125 -9.12 -7.07 -15.92
C PHE A 125 -10.08 -8.04 -16.60
N SER A 126 -9.96 -8.17 -17.93
CA SER A 126 -10.82 -9.02 -18.75
C SER A 126 -10.23 -10.40 -19.03
N GLU A 127 -8.94 -10.63 -18.77
CA GLU A 127 -8.31 -11.92 -19.01
C GLU A 127 -8.44 -12.84 -17.78
N GLU A 128 -9.12 -13.97 -17.99
CA GLU A 128 -9.08 -15.13 -17.11
C GLU A 128 -7.65 -15.68 -17.10
N ALA A 129 -7.12 -16.01 -15.93
CA ALA A 129 -5.69 -16.24 -15.70
C ALA A 129 -5.02 -17.11 -16.79
N PRO A 130 -4.02 -16.61 -17.54
CA PRO A 130 -3.08 -17.51 -18.16
C PRO A 130 -2.19 -18.09 -17.05
N SER A 131 -2.24 -19.41 -16.93
CA SER A 131 -1.21 -20.22 -16.27
C SER A 131 0.18 -19.75 -16.75
N VAL A 132 1.02 -19.39 -15.78
CA VAL A 132 2.49 -19.31 -15.81
C VAL A 132 3.13 -19.26 -17.21
N SER A 133 3.67 -18.10 -17.61
CA SER A 133 4.79 -18.08 -18.55
C SER A 133 5.69 -16.87 -18.36
N ALA A 134 6.95 -17.20 -18.02
CA ALA A 134 8.19 -16.49 -18.28
C ALA A 134 8.31 -15.01 -17.86
N GLU A 135 8.91 -14.76 -16.68
CA GLU A 135 10.08 -13.85 -16.52
C GLU A 135 10.44 -13.67 -15.02
N GLN A 136 10.49 -14.75 -14.21
CA GLN A 136 11.06 -14.68 -12.86
C GLN A 136 11.89 -15.94 -12.57
N GLU A 137 12.88 -16.19 -13.43
CA GLU A 137 13.95 -17.13 -13.16
C GLU A 137 15.30 -16.44 -13.41
N ALA A 138 15.67 -15.55 -12.49
CA ALA A 138 17.05 -15.22 -12.20
C ALA A 138 17.11 -14.58 -10.82
N LEU A 139 18.15 -14.89 -10.04
CA LEU A 139 18.50 -14.33 -8.74
C LEU A 139 17.98 -15.09 -7.50
N LYS A 140 18.15 -16.42 -7.48
CA LYS A 140 18.54 -17.14 -6.26
C LYS A 140 19.51 -18.29 -6.58
N ALA A 141 20.80 -18.01 -6.68
CA ALA A 141 21.90 -18.94 -6.41
C ALA A 141 23.25 -18.21 -6.48
N ASP A 142 23.79 -17.82 -5.32
CA ASP A 142 25.21 -17.93 -4.95
C ASP A 142 25.26 -17.56 -3.46
N GLU A 143 24.95 -18.52 -2.60
CA GLU A 143 25.90 -19.44 -1.97
C GLU A 143 26.51 -18.84 -0.68
N LYS A 144 26.72 -19.76 0.23
CA LYS A 144 26.75 -19.65 1.68
C LYS A 144 28.17 -20.11 2.05
N ILE A 145 28.66 -19.59 3.18
CA ILE A 145 29.72 -20.19 4.02
C ILE A 145 31.16 -19.77 3.64
N ASP A 146 31.74 -18.92 4.49
CA ASP A 146 32.92 -19.36 5.23
C ASP A 146 32.85 -18.89 6.69
N LYS A 147 33.13 -19.81 7.62
CA LYS A 147 33.08 -19.64 9.07
C LYS A 147 34.45 -20.03 9.64
N LYS A 148 35.04 -19.06 10.38
CA LYS A 148 35.84 -19.22 11.64
C LYS A 148 37.32 -19.69 11.51
N PRO A 149 38.16 -19.65 12.59
CA PRO A 149 38.39 -18.69 13.70
C PRO A 149 39.90 -18.38 13.95
N LYS A 150 40.26 -17.31 14.69
CA LYS A 150 41.22 -17.39 15.84
C LYS A 150 41.26 -16.11 16.69
N ALA A 151 41.80 -16.24 17.90
CA ALA A 151 41.43 -15.55 19.14
C ALA A 151 42.56 -14.72 19.80
N THR A 152 42.17 -13.66 20.53
CA THR A 152 42.69 -13.10 21.84
C THR A 152 44.17 -12.66 21.98
N PRO A 153 44.60 -11.76 22.92
CA PRO A 153 43.91 -11.14 24.09
C PRO A 153 44.16 -9.61 24.34
N LYS A 154 43.52 -9.09 25.41
CA LYS A 154 43.61 -7.81 26.19
C LYS A 154 45.06 -7.47 26.67
N PRO A 155 45.53 -6.24 27.09
CA PRO A 155 44.85 -5.35 28.07
C PRO A 155 45.11 -3.81 28.14
N ALA A 156 44.15 -3.13 28.80
CA ALA A 156 44.23 -2.10 29.86
C ALA A 156 44.96 -0.73 29.70
N ASN A 157 44.16 0.31 30.00
CA ASN A 157 44.43 1.46 30.89
C ASN A 157 45.20 2.69 30.37
N ALA A 158 44.55 3.88 30.38
CA ALA A 158 44.93 5.00 31.27
C ALA A 158 44.15 6.31 30.97
N LYS A 159 43.48 6.81 32.03
CA LYS A 159 43.35 8.21 32.48
C LYS A 159 42.77 9.32 31.56
N ALA A 160 41.63 9.85 32.03
CA ALA A 160 41.10 11.21 31.84
C ALA A 160 42.06 12.31 32.42
N PRO A 161 41.73 13.63 32.50
CA PRO A 161 40.53 14.39 32.05
C PRO A 161 40.82 15.81 31.45
N ALA A 162 39.82 16.46 30.81
CA ALA A 162 39.57 17.93 30.82
C ALA A 162 38.32 18.23 29.97
N LYS A 163 37.15 18.55 30.55
CA LYS A 163 36.65 19.86 31.02
C LYS A 163 36.29 20.86 29.90
N THR A 164 35.07 21.39 30.05
CA THR A 164 34.45 22.61 29.47
C THR A 164 34.05 22.50 27.99
N SER A 165 32.83 22.82 27.54
CA SER A 165 31.79 23.71 28.07
C SER A 165 30.45 23.52 27.33
N GLN A 166 29.39 23.21 28.08
CA GLN A 166 27.99 23.74 28.08
C GLN A 166 27.33 24.34 26.79
N PRO A 167 25.98 24.45 26.73
CA PRO A 167 24.94 23.46 27.06
C PRO A 167 23.76 23.47 26.06
N ALA A 168 22.87 22.48 26.18
CA ALA A 168 21.55 22.49 25.56
C ALA A 168 20.44 22.67 26.61
N LYS A 169 19.36 23.35 26.19
CA LYS A 169 17.97 23.34 26.71
C LYS A 169 17.65 24.20 27.96
N LYS A 170 16.69 25.12 27.80
CA LYS A 170 15.37 25.04 28.46
C LYS A 170 14.36 26.05 27.90
N ALA A 171 13.10 25.69 28.09
CA ALA A 171 11.88 26.22 27.51
C ALA A 171 11.33 27.49 28.19
N SER A 172 10.48 28.19 27.44
CA SER A 172 9.20 28.85 27.79
C SER A 172 8.98 29.37 29.23
N MET A 173 8.81 30.70 29.36
CA MET A 173 7.59 31.40 29.83
C MET A 173 7.90 32.83 30.31
N THR A 174 6.92 33.73 30.14
CA THR A 174 6.76 35.05 30.78
C THR A 174 7.66 36.18 30.23
N SER A 175 7.25 37.40 29.89
CA SER A 175 6.07 38.19 30.22
C SER A 175 5.78 39.18 29.08
N LYS A 176 4.52 39.39 28.73
CA LYS A 176 4.08 40.56 27.94
C LYS A 176 3.65 41.64 28.93
N LYS A 177 4.47 42.66 29.15
CA LYS A 177 4.09 43.92 29.81
C LYS A 177 4.72 45.06 29.02
N GLY A 178 3.88 45.99 28.58
CA GLY A 178 4.23 47.00 27.59
C GLY A 178 4.97 48.21 28.13
N VAL A 179 5.35 49.07 27.19
CA VAL A 179 4.97 50.50 27.11
C VAL A 179 4.97 50.89 25.63
#